data_AF-A0A378AIS9-F1
#
_entry.id   AF-A0A378AIS9-F1
#
_cell.length_a   1.000
_cell.length_b   1.000
_cell.length_c   1.000
_cell.angle_alpha   90.00
_cell.angle_beta   90.00
_cell.angle_gamma   90.00
#
_symmetry.space_group_name_H-M   'P 1'
#
loop_
_entity.id
_entity.type
_entity.pdbx_description
1 polymer ?
#
loop_
_entity_poly.entity_id
_entity_poly.type
_entity_poly.pdbx_seq_one_letter_code
_entity_poly.pdbx_strand_id
1 'polypeptide(L)'
;MNVWLMPGDTVGSGDYQTFMAQLCATQIRDWLSAGQRGCALLWRGETSRPVQASDITVLVRNRLEAAQVREALQTLGIPSVYLSNRDSVFETLEAQELLWLLQAVLAPERENTLRSALATSMFGLTALDIENLNQDEQAWDALVEEFSEYRQIWRQRGVMPMLRALMTARHIAENLLATRGGERRLTDILHISELLQGGGQPAGKRACPCALAGAAYRRAGQQRRQPADASRKR
;
A
#
# COMPACT_ATOMS: atom_id res chain seq x y z
N MET A 1 37.83 -6.83 1.44
CA MET A 1 36.55 -6.74 2.18
C MET A 1 36.66 -5.52 3.08
N ASN A 2 35.87 -4.48 2.82
CA ASN A 2 35.90 -3.26 3.64
C ASN A 2 34.88 -3.41 4.76
N VAL A 3 35.28 -3.12 5.98
CA VAL A 3 34.40 -3.12 7.15
C VAL A 3 34.35 -1.69 7.67
N TRP A 4 33.14 -1.20 7.89
CA TRP A 4 32.92 0.13 8.43
C TRP A 4 32.45 0.04 9.88
N LEU A 5 32.94 0.95 10.71
CA LEU A 5 32.62 1.02 12.14
C LEU A 5 32.34 2.47 12.50
N MET A 6 31.28 2.71 13.27
CA MET A 6 31.02 4.02 13.86
C MET A 6 32.05 4.29 14.97
N PRO A 7 32.72 5.45 14.98
CA PRO A 7 33.65 5.79 16.05
C PRO A 7 32.91 6.03 17.37
N GLY A 8 33.42 5.47 18.47
CA GLY A 8 32.92 5.65 19.84
C GLY A 8 32.98 4.38 20.69
N ASP A 9 33.20 4.53 22.00
CA ASP A 9 33.32 3.40 22.93
C ASP A 9 31.95 2.81 23.33
N THR A 10 30.90 3.63 23.34
CA THR A 10 29.52 3.21 23.62
C THR A 10 28.55 3.99 22.74
N VAL A 11 27.74 3.27 21.95
CA VAL A 11 26.80 3.87 21.01
C VAL A 11 25.41 3.25 21.20
N GLY A 12 24.37 4.08 21.20
CA GLY A 12 22.99 3.60 21.16
C GLY A 12 22.70 2.88 19.85
N SER A 13 21.88 1.82 19.89
CA SER A 13 21.56 1.03 18.71
C SER A 13 20.88 1.84 17.59
N GLY A 14 20.03 2.81 17.95
CA GLY A 14 19.36 3.69 16.99
C GLY A 14 20.31 4.68 16.31
N ASP A 15 21.24 5.26 17.06
CA ASP A 15 22.25 6.19 16.54
C ASP A 15 23.22 5.46 15.61
N TYR A 16 23.65 4.26 16.01
CA TYR A 16 24.48 3.39 15.19
C TYR A 16 23.82 3.06 13.86
N GLN A 17 22.54 2.65 13.88
CA GLN A 17 21.80 2.32 12.67
C GLN A 17 21.66 3.52 11.74
N THR A 18 21.32 4.69 12.28
CA THR A 18 21.19 5.93 11.51
C THR A 18 22.52 6.32 10.86
N PHE A 19 23.62 6.28 11.63
CA PHE A 19 24.96 6.59 11.14
C PHE A 19 25.38 5.63 10.02
N MET A 20 25.21 4.32 10.23
CA MET A 20 25.58 3.30 9.25
C MET A 20 24.72 3.38 7.98
N ALA A 21 23.44 3.73 8.11
CA ALA A 21 22.56 3.98 6.96
C ALA A 21 23.04 5.19 6.13
N GLN A 22 23.41 6.29 6.78
CA GLN A 22 23.98 7.47 6.10
C GLN A 22 25.32 7.16 5.42
N LEU A 23 26.19 6.42 6.09
CA LEU A 23 27.47 6.00 5.52
C LEU A 23 27.27 5.09 4.29
N CYS A 24 26.34 4.13 4.39
CA CYS A 24 25.96 3.27 3.27
C CYS A 24 25.45 4.08 2.08
N ALA A 25 24.52 5.01 2.30
CA ALA A 25 23.99 5.88 1.25
C ALA A 25 25.07 6.75 0.61
N THR A 26 25.99 7.30 1.41
CA THR A 26 27.14 8.09 0.93
C THR A 26 28.06 7.25 0.05
N GLN A 27 28.35 6.01 0.45
CA GLN A 27 29.20 5.12 -0.33
C GLN A 27 28.55 4.72 -1.67
N ILE A 28 27.24 4.49 -1.67
CA ILE A 28 26.47 4.22 -2.89
C ILE A 28 26.52 5.42 -3.83
N ARG A 29 26.30 6.64 -3.32
CA ARG A 29 26.45 7.88 -4.09
C ARG A 29 27.84 7.95 -4.74
N ASP A 30 28.89 7.71 -3.98
CA ASP A 30 30.26 7.83 -4.47
C ASP A 30 30.55 6.81 -5.57
N TRP A 31 30.05 5.58 -5.45
CA TRP A 31 30.14 4.57 -6.52
C TRP A 31 29.36 4.99 -7.78
N LEU A 32 28.15 5.52 -7.64
CA LEU A 32 27.35 5.98 -8.78
C LEU A 32 27.99 7.19 -9.46
N SER A 33 28.48 8.17 -8.71
CA SER A 33 29.21 9.32 -9.24
C SER A 33 30.55 8.92 -9.87
N ALA A 34 31.25 7.93 -9.33
CA ALA A 34 32.43 7.36 -9.97
C ALA A 34 32.08 6.58 -11.25
N GLY A 35 30.94 5.87 -11.27
CA GLY A 35 30.43 5.17 -12.45
C GLY A 35 30.12 6.13 -13.59
N GLN A 36 29.45 7.25 -13.31
CA GLN A 36 29.17 8.30 -14.28
C GLN A 36 30.45 8.94 -14.86
N ARG A 37 31.52 9.03 -14.06
CA ARG A 37 32.85 9.50 -14.51
C ARG A 37 33.70 8.43 -15.20
N GLY A 38 33.20 7.19 -15.32
CA GLY A 38 33.94 6.07 -15.87
C GLY A 38 35.05 5.52 -14.95
N CYS A 39 35.09 5.94 -13.69
CA CYS A 39 36.09 5.52 -12.71
C CYS A 39 35.67 4.28 -11.89
N ALA A 40 34.38 3.95 -11.86
CA ALA A 40 33.88 2.71 -11.25
C ALA A 40 33.27 1.81 -12.32
N LEU A 41 33.97 0.71 -12.62
CA LEU A 41 33.64 -0.21 -13.71
C LEU A 41 33.39 -1.62 -13.18
N LEU A 42 32.36 -2.27 -13.70
CA LEU A 42 32.11 -3.69 -13.53
C LEU A 42 32.68 -4.43 -14.74
N TRP A 43 33.59 -5.35 -14.48
CA TRP A 43 34.26 -6.15 -15.51
C TRP A 43 33.57 -7.52 -15.68
N ARG A 44 33.35 -7.92 -16.93
CA ARG A 44 32.95 -9.27 -17.32
C ARG A 44 33.87 -9.73 -18.45
N GLY A 45 34.87 -10.53 -18.09
CA GLY A 45 35.95 -10.91 -19.01
C GLY A 45 36.70 -9.66 -19.49
N GLU A 46 36.79 -9.48 -20.79
CA GLU A 46 37.48 -8.35 -21.43
C GLU A 46 36.60 -7.09 -21.58
N THR A 47 35.30 -7.19 -21.29
CA THR A 47 34.37 -6.07 -21.39
C THR A 47 34.13 -5.42 -20.03
N SER A 48 34.03 -4.10 -20.03
CA SER A 48 33.69 -3.33 -18.83
C SER A 48 32.53 -2.38 -19.11
N ARG A 49 31.77 -2.08 -18.06
CA ARG A 49 30.72 -1.06 -18.09
C ARG A 49 30.68 -0.31 -16.77
N PRO A 50 30.25 0.97 -16.77
CA PRO A 50 30.10 1.72 -15.53
C PRO A 50 29.05 1.07 -14.60
N VAL A 51 29.28 1.22 -13.30
CA VAL A 51 28.30 0.85 -12.27
C VAL A 51 27.03 1.68 -12.44
N GLN A 52 25.87 1.02 -12.42
CA GLN A 52 24.56 1.65 -12.46
C GLN A 52 23.78 1.35 -11.17
N ALA A 53 22.71 2.13 -10.91
CA ALA A 53 21.87 1.93 -9.73
C ALA A 53 21.25 0.51 -9.67
N SER A 54 20.93 -0.07 -10.83
CA SER A 54 20.40 -1.44 -10.95
C SER A 54 21.38 -2.53 -10.52
N ASP A 55 22.67 -2.22 -10.36
CA ASP A 55 23.70 -3.19 -9.97
C ASP A 55 23.90 -3.25 -8.45
N ILE A 56 23.31 -2.33 -7.71
CA ILE A 56 23.50 -2.18 -6.27
C ILE A 56 22.29 -2.77 -5.56
N THR A 57 22.53 -3.75 -4.69
CA THR A 57 21.50 -4.33 -3.82
C THR A 57 21.94 -4.21 -2.37
N VAL A 58 21.11 -3.58 -1.54
CA VAL A 58 21.35 -3.49 -0.09
C VAL A 58 20.56 -4.59 0.62
N LEU A 59 21.29 -5.46 1.33
CA LEU A 59 20.69 -6.50 2.16
C LEU A 59 20.49 -5.96 3.57
N VAL A 60 19.28 -6.10 4.09
CA VAL A 60 18.86 -5.64 5.41
C VAL A 60 18.16 -6.78 6.15
N ARG A 61 18.22 -6.79 7.48
CA ARG A 61 17.61 -7.85 8.29
C ARG A 61 16.12 -7.63 8.50
N ASN A 62 15.70 -6.38 8.64
CA ASN A 62 14.32 -6.03 8.97
C ASN A 62 13.86 -4.75 8.23
N ARG A 63 12.57 -4.45 8.34
CA ARG A 63 11.93 -3.31 7.67
C ARG A 63 12.38 -1.95 8.23
N LEU A 64 12.74 -1.88 9.52
CA LEU A 64 13.21 -0.63 10.13
C LEU A 64 14.56 -0.21 9.53
N GLU A 65 15.49 -1.15 9.40
CA GLU A 65 16.78 -0.93 8.73
C GLU A 65 16.57 -0.54 7.26
N ALA A 66 15.63 -1.20 6.56
CA ALA A 66 15.28 -0.85 5.19
C ALA A 66 14.79 0.60 5.07
N ALA A 67 13.93 1.04 5.99
CA ALA A 67 13.39 2.39 6.02
C ALA A 67 14.49 3.43 6.27
N GLN A 68 15.39 3.18 7.23
CA GLN A 68 16.51 4.07 7.53
C GLN A 68 17.46 4.24 6.34
N VAL A 69 17.82 3.15 5.65
CA VAL A 69 18.66 3.23 4.45
C VAL A 69 17.94 3.96 3.32
N ARG A 70 16.64 3.70 3.13
CA ARG A 70 15.83 4.38 2.11
C ARG A 70 15.77 5.89 2.36
N GLU A 71 15.55 6.31 3.59
CA GLU A 71 15.52 7.71 3.98
C GLU A 71 16.88 8.39 3.75
N ALA A 72 17.97 7.71 4.12
CA ALA A 72 19.33 8.21 3.87
C ALA A 72 19.62 8.36 2.36
N LEU A 73 19.22 7.39 1.53
CA LEU A 73 19.34 7.47 0.06
C LEU A 73 18.47 8.58 -0.53
N GLN A 74 17.25 8.74 -0.04
CA GLN A 74 16.32 9.78 -0.46
C GLN A 74 16.87 11.18 -0.16
N THR A 75 17.52 11.35 0.99
CA THR A 75 18.19 12.62 1.37
C THR A 75 19.30 12.99 0.38
N LEU A 76 19.94 11.99 -0.24
CA LEU A 76 20.95 12.18 -1.29
C LEU A 76 20.36 12.22 -2.70
N GLY A 77 19.04 12.22 -2.85
CA GLY A 77 18.36 12.22 -4.16
C GLY A 77 18.47 10.92 -4.95
N ILE A 78 18.85 9.81 -4.30
CA ILE A 78 19.01 8.50 -4.94
C ILE A 78 17.69 7.73 -4.84
N PRO A 79 16.99 7.45 -5.96
CA PRO A 79 15.77 6.65 -5.92
C PRO A 79 16.08 5.21 -5.52
N SER A 80 15.28 4.63 -4.64
CA SER A 80 15.44 3.24 -4.19
C SER A 80 14.10 2.54 -4.07
N VAL A 81 14.10 1.23 -4.32
CA VAL A 81 12.92 0.36 -4.25
C VAL A 81 13.22 -0.78 -3.27
N TYR A 82 12.36 -0.94 -2.27
CA TYR A 82 12.46 -2.05 -1.33
C TYR A 82 11.69 -3.26 -1.89
N LEU A 83 12.40 -4.24 -2.44
CA LEU A 83 11.80 -5.41 -3.09
C LEU A 83 11.11 -6.36 -2.09
N SER A 84 11.50 -6.33 -0.82
CA SER A 84 10.89 -7.13 0.24
C SER A 84 9.75 -6.41 0.95
N ASN A 85 9.22 -5.31 0.38
CA ASN A 85 8.07 -4.58 0.90
C ASN A 85 6.79 -5.42 0.73
N ARG A 86 6.69 -6.52 1.48
CA ARG A 86 5.42 -7.11 1.89
C ARG A 86 4.88 -6.30 3.06
N ASP A 87 4.87 -4.97 2.91
CA ASP A 87 3.92 -4.19 3.68
C ASP A 87 2.61 -4.84 3.34
N SER A 88 1.94 -5.36 4.37
CA SER A 88 0.65 -5.98 4.20
C SER A 88 -0.14 -5.00 3.36
N VAL A 89 -0.44 -5.34 2.10
CA VAL A 89 -1.10 -4.38 1.20
C VAL A 89 -2.44 -3.97 1.83
N PHE A 90 -2.90 -4.74 2.82
CA PHE A 90 -4.02 -4.49 3.73
C PHE A 90 -3.82 -3.39 4.80
N GLU A 91 -2.60 -2.91 5.04
CA GLU A 91 -2.28 -1.81 5.99
C GLU A 91 -2.23 -0.44 5.31
N THR A 92 -2.41 -0.38 3.99
CA THR A 92 -2.47 0.87 3.25
C THR A 92 -3.83 1.55 3.40
N LEU A 93 -3.87 2.87 3.15
CA LEU A 93 -5.12 3.62 3.11
C LEU A 93 -6.07 3.05 2.06
N GLU A 94 -5.52 2.65 0.91
CA GLU A 94 -6.24 2.05 -0.22
C GLU A 94 -6.98 0.79 0.18
N ALA A 95 -6.39 -0.07 1.02
CA ALA A 95 -7.06 -1.26 1.52
C ALA A 95 -8.21 -0.95 2.49
N GLN A 96 -8.05 0.09 3.32
CA GLN A 96 -9.12 0.53 4.22
C GLN A 96 -10.30 1.12 3.44
N GLU A 97 -10.02 1.93 2.41
CA GLU A 97 -11.04 2.47 1.52
C GLU A 97 -11.75 1.37 0.73
N LEU A 98 -11.00 0.41 0.21
CA LEU A 98 -11.55 -0.76 -0.46
C LEU A 98 -12.44 -1.59 0.49
N LEU A 99 -12.08 -1.70 1.77
CA LEU A 99 -12.93 -2.38 2.75
C LEU A 99 -14.29 -1.68 2.92
N TRP A 100 -14.30 -0.36 3.05
CA TRP A 100 -15.56 0.40 3.15
C TRP A 100 -16.40 0.27 1.89
N LEU A 101 -15.78 0.31 0.71
CA LEU A 101 -16.44 0.04 -0.56
C LEU A 101 -17.10 -1.34 -0.58
N LEU A 102 -16.36 -2.39 -0.23
CA LEU A 102 -16.87 -3.76 -0.21
C LEU A 102 -18.01 -3.92 0.82
N GLN A 103 -17.94 -3.23 1.96
CA GLN A 103 -19.02 -3.22 2.94
C GLN A 103 -20.28 -2.55 2.41
N ALA A 104 -20.14 -1.41 1.71
CA ALA A 104 -21.25 -0.73 1.05
C ALA A 104 -21.90 -1.62 -0.03
N VAL A 105 -21.10 -2.30 -0.85
CA VAL A 105 -21.62 -3.23 -1.87
C VAL A 105 -22.32 -4.44 -1.23
N LEU A 106 -21.86 -4.95 -0.08
CA LEU A 106 -22.54 -6.07 0.58
C LEU A 106 -23.88 -5.67 1.21
N ALA A 107 -23.98 -4.45 1.72
CA ALA A 107 -25.16 -3.92 2.41
C ALA A 107 -25.52 -2.50 1.92
N PRO A 108 -25.99 -2.34 0.67
CA PRO A 108 -26.28 -1.02 0.09
C PRO A 108 -27.39 -0.29 0.84
N GLU A 109 -28.35 -1.02 1.39
CA GLU A 109 -29.48 -0.46 2.14
C GLU A 109 -29.09 0.13 3.50
N ARG A 110 -27.86 -0.11 3.97
CA ARG A 110 -27.34 0.57 5.15
C ARG A 110 -26.72 1.89 4.73
N GLU A 111 -27.43 2.97 5.00
CA GLU A 111 -27.00 4.29 4.57
C GLU A 111 -25.60 4.66 5.08
N ASN A 112 -25.30 4.32 6.35
CA ASN A 112 -24.00 4.65 6.95
C ASN A 112 -22.82 4.00 6.21
N THR A 113 -22.95 2.76 5.74
CA THR A 113 -21.87 2.10 5.00
C THR A 113 -21.71 2.69 3.60
N LEU A 114 -22.82 3.06 2.97
CA LEU A 114 -22.83 3.69 1.65
C LEU A 114 -22.20 5.09 1.71
N ARG A 115 -22.61 5.92 2.68
CA ARG A 115 -22.00 7.23 2.96
C ARG A 115 -20.51 7.12 3.23
N SER A 116 -20.09 6.12 4.03
CA SER A 116 -18.67 5.90 4.34
C SER A 116 -17.85 5.56 3.09
N ALA A 117 -18.40 4.76 2.18
CA ALA A 117 -17.74 4.44 0.91
C ALA A 117 -17.64 5.67 0.00
N LEU A 118 -18.73 6.43 -0.15
CA LEU A 118 -18.76 7.65 -0.97
C LEU A 118 -17.82 8.75 -0.46
N ALA A 119 -17.61 8.81 0.86
CA ALA A 119 -16.69 9.75 1.49
C ALA A 119 -15.20 9.39 1.31
N THR A 120 -14.88 8.25 0.68
CA THR A 120 -13.48 7.88 0.44
C THR A 120 -12.85 8.72 -0.66
N SER A 121 -11.53 8.90 -0.56
CA SER A 121 -10.77 9.65 -1.56
C SER A 121 -10.78 8.98 -2.94
N MET A 122 -11.17 7.70 -3.00
CA MET A 122 -11.36 6.94 -4.23
C MET A 122 -12.49 7.52 -5.11
N PHE A 123 -13.58 8.01 -4.52
CA PHE A 123 -14.69 8.62 -5.26
C PHE A 123 -14.46 10.09 -5.58
N GLY A 124 -13.57 10.77 -4.86
CA GLY A 124 -13.24 12.18 -5.10
C GLY A 124 -14.40 13.15 -4.89
N LEU A 125 -15.43 12.76 -4.13
CA LEU A 125 -16.58 13.61 -3.83
C LEU A 125 -16.23 14.68 -2.80
N THR A 126 -16.77 15.89 -2.96
CA THR A 126 -16.65 16.95 -1.97
C THR A 126 -17.69 16.79 -0.86
N ALA A 127 -17.48 17.48 0.27
CA ALA A 127 -18.47 17.51 1.34
C ALA A 127 -19.84 18.04 0.87
N LEU A 128 -19.85 18.97 -0.07
CA LEU A 128 -21.08 19.51 -0.65
C LEU A 128 -21.80 18.47 -1.51
N ASP A 129 -21.06 17.67 -2.29
CA ASP A 129 -21.66 16.61 -3.11
C ASP A 129 -22.34 15.55 -2.24
N ILE A 130 -21.70 15.19 -1.12
CA ILE A 130 -22.25 14.23 -0.15
C ILE A 130 -23.49 14.81 0.53
N GLU A 131 -23.48 16.09 0.90
CA GLU A 131 -24.63 16.75 1.49
C GLU A 131 -25.82 16.83 0.53
N ASN A 132 -25.58 17.18 -0.73
CA ASN A 132 -26.62 17.21 -1.76
C ASN A 132 -27.22 15.80 -1.98
N LEU A 133 -26.39 14.76 -1.99
CA LEU A 133 -26.86 13.36 -2.06
C LEU A 133 -27.68 12.94 -0.84
N ASN A 134 -27.42 13.52 0.34
CA ASN A 134 -28.22 13.21 1.54
C ASN A 134 -29.60 13.89 1.52
N GLN A 135 -29.74 15.02 0.82
CA GLN A 135 -30.98 15.78 0.73
C GLN A 135 -31.89 15.30 -0.41
N ASP A 136 -31.33 14.59 -1.40
CA ASP A 136 -32.04 14.05 -2.55
C ASP A 136 -32.32 12.54 -2.39
N GLU A 137 -33.52 12.23 -1.92
CA GLU A 137 -33.99 10.85 -1.70
C GLU A 137 -34.02 10.03 -3.01
N GLN A 138 -34.34 10.65 -4.14
CA GLN A 138 -34.41 9.97 -5.43
C GLN A 138 -33.00 9.61 -5.94
N ALA A 139 -32.03 10.52 -5.76
CA ALA A 139 -30.63 10.24 -6.07
C ALA A 139 -30.06 9.15 -5.14
N TRP A 140 -30.50 9.13 -3.87
CA TRP A 140 -30.10 8.11 -2.91
C TRP A 140 -30.60 6.72 -3.31
N ASP A 141 -31.88 6.59 -3.66
CA ASP A 141 -32.47 5.32 -4.12
C ASP A 141 -31.77 4.79 -5.39
N ALA A 142 -31.46 5.67 -6.35
CA ALA A 142 -30.71 5.30 -7.54
C ALA A 142 -29.31 4.76 -7.20
N LEU A 143 -28.66 5.33 -6.19
CA LEU A 143 -27.33 4.90 -5.74
C LEU A 143 -27.39 3.54 -5.02
N VAL A 144 -28.45 3.29 -4.24
CA VAL A 144 -28.71 1.97 -3.62
C VAL A 144 -28.93 0.89 -4.69
N GLU A 145 -29.65 1.21 -5.76
CA GLU A 145 -29.84 0.30 -6.90
C GLU A 145 -28.51 0.04 -7.63
N GLU A 146 -27.74 1.10 -7.92
CA GLU A 146 -26.39 0.99 -8.53
C GLU A 146 -25.49 0.03 -7.73
N PHE A 147 -25.42 0.19 -6.40
CA PHE A 147 -24.62 -0.69 -5.56
C PHE A 147 -25.20 -2.11 -5.44
N SER A 148 -26.51 -2.27 -5.60
CA SER A 148 -27.15 -3.59 -5.67
C SER A 148 -26.78 -4.34 -6.95
N GLU A 149 -26.62 -3.65 -8.08
CA GLU A 149 -26.08 -4.22 -9.32
C GLU A 149 -24.63 -4.69 -9.13
N TYR A 150 -23.78 -3.87 -8.49
CA TYR A 150 -22.40 -4.27 -8.16
C TYR A 150 -22.35 -5.51 -7.27
N ARG A 151 -23.26 -5.60 -6.29
CA ARG A 151 -23.39 -6.80 -5.43
C ARG A 151 -23.71 -8.04 -6.26
N GLN A 152 -24.55 -7.90 -7.28
CA GLN A 152 -24.90 -9.00 -8.17
C GLN A 152 -23.72 -9.42 -9.05
N ILE A 153 -22.98 -8.46 -9.61
CA ILE A 153 -21.76 -8.74 -10.38
C ILE A 153 -20.74 -9.47 -9.51
N TRP A 154 -20.54 -9.02 -8.26
CA TRP A 154 -19.64 -9.68 -7.33
C TRP A 154 -20.06 -11.13 -7.10
N ARG A 155 -21.34 -11.39 -6.79
CA ARG A 155 -21.83 -12.75 -6.56
C ARG A 155 -21.66 -13.68 -7.75
N GLN A 156 -21.81 -13.17 -8.97
CA GLN A 156 -21.78 -13.98 -10.19
C GLN A 156 -20.36 -14.16 -10.76
N ARG A 157 -19.54 -13.10 -10.76
CA ARG A 157 -18.28 -13.04 -11.51
C ARG A 157 -17.06 -12.77 -10.62
N GLY A 158 -17.26 -12.42 -9.35
CA GLY A 158 -16.20 -12.14 -8.39
C GLY A 158 -15.91 -10.64 -8.19
N VAL A 159 -14.94 -10.35 -7.31
CA VAL A 159 -14.61 -8.98 -6.87
C VAL A 159 -14.05 -8.14 -8.01
N MET A 160 -13.12 -8.67 -8.80
CA MET A 160 -12.43 -7.92 -9.85
C MET A 160 -13.39 -7.41 -10.95
N PRO A 161 -14.31 -8.21 -11.52
CA PRO A 161 -15.30 -7.69 -12.47
C PRO A 161 -16.23 -6.62 -11.88
N MET A 162 -16.59 -6.74 -10.59
CA MET A 162 -17.39 -5.72 -9.90
C MET A 162 -16.62 -4.40 -9.77
N LEU A 163 -15.36 -4.45 -9.32
CA LEU A 163 -14.53 -3.25 -9.18
C LEU A 163 -14.27 -2.58 -10.52
N ARG A 164 -14.08 -3.34 -11.60
CA ARG A 164 -13.95 -2.77 -12.94
C ARG A 164 -15.22 -2.06 -13.40
N ALA A 165 -16.40 -2.64 -13.14
CA ALA A 165 -17.67 -1.99 -13.47
C ALA A 165 -17.82 -0.66 -12.70
N LEU A 166 -17.52 -0.69 -11.40
CA LEU A 166 -17.58 0.48 -10.53
C LEU A 166 -16.57 1.57 -10.93
N MET A 167 -15.33 1.18 -11.26
CA MET A 167 -14.31 2.12 -11.75
C MET A 167 -14.73 2.83 -13.03
N THR A 168 -15.34 2.11 -13.97
CA THR A 168 -15.84 2.69 -15.23
C THR A 168 -17.03 3.62 -15.00
N ALA A 169 -17.98 3.23 -14.16
CA ALA A 169 -19.20 4.02 -13.92
C ALA A 169 -18.94 5.33 -13.16
N ARG A 170 -17.95 5.34 -12.25
CA ARG A 170 -17.64 6.47 -11.36
C ARG A 170 -16.31 7.15 -11.69
N HIS A 171 -15.70 6.82 -12.83
CA HIS A 171 -14.42 7.39 -13.31
C HIS A 171 -13.30 7.38 -12.26
N ILE A 172 -13.24 6.32 -11.45
CA ILE A 172 -12.32 6.24 -10.30
C ILE A 172 -10.87 6.19 -10.77
N ALA A 173 -10.61 5.47 -11.87
CA ALA A 173 -9.24 5.35 -12.39
C ALA A 173 -8.72 6.71 -12.85
N GLU A 174 -9.54 7.47 -13.57
CA GLU A 174 -9.22 8.81 -14.05
C GLU A 174 -9.00 9.79 -12.88
N ASN A 175 -9.89 9.77 -11.89
CA ASN A 175 -9.77 10.62 -10.70
C ASN A 175 -8.50 10.32 -9.89
N LEU A 176 -8.18 9.03 -9.72
CA LEU A 176 -6.94 8.63 -9.03
C LEU A 176 -5.70 9.06 -9.81
N LEU A 177 -5.66 8.83 -11.13
CA LEU A 177 -4.51 9.17 -11.99
C LEU A 177 -4.26 10.68 -12.08
N ALA A 178 -5.29 11.51 -11.93
CA ALA A 178 -5.15 12.96 -11.85
C ALA A 178 -4.46 13.44 -10.55
N THR A 179 -4.35 12.58 -9.54
CA THR A 179 -3.79 12.91 -8.22
C THR A 179 -2.30 12.52 -8.13
N ARG A 180 -1.50 13.30 -7.38
CA ARG A 180 -0.08 13.00 -7.18
C ARG A 180 0.11 11.62 -6.52
N GLY A 181 0.82 10.72 -7.19
CA GLY A 181 0.99 9.33 -6.73
C GLY A 181 -0.16 8.39 -7.10
N GLY A 182 -1.11 8.84 -7.93
CA GLY A 182 -2.28 8.08 -8.38
C GLY A 182 -1.98 6.74 -9.02
N GLU A 183 -0.94 6.65 -9.85
CA GLU A 183 -0.51 5.40 -10.49
C GLU A 183 -0.21 4.29 -9.46
N ARG A 184 0.45 4.66 -8.36
CA ARG A 184 0.77 3.73 -7.28
C ARG A 184 -0.51 3.28 -6.57
N ARG A 185 -1.38 4.22 -6.23
CA ARG A 185 -2.66 3.93 -5.55
C ARG A 185 -3.55 3.00 -6.38
N LEU A 186 -3.69 3.30 -7.67
CA LEU A 186 -4.46 2.47 -8.60
C LEU A 186 -3.85 1.05 -8.71
N THR A 187 -2.53 0.96 -8.82
CA THR A 187 -1.82 -0.33 -8.84
C THR A 187 -2.06 -1.11 -7.55
N ASP A 188 -1.98 -0.44 -6.40
CA ASP A 188 -2.22 -1.05 -5.09
C ASP A 188 -3.66 -1.58 -4.97
N ILE A 189 -4.67 -0.80 -5.41
CA ILE A 189 -6.08 -1.22 -5.41
C ILE A 189 -6.29 -2.47 -6.28
N LEU A 190 -5.76 -2.47 -7.51
CA LEU A 190 -5.86 -3.62 -8.42
C LEU A 190 -5.15 -4.84 -7.84
N HIS A 191 -3.98 -4.64 -7.24
CA HIS A 191 -3.22 -5.71 -6.61
C HIS A 191 -3.95 -6.31 -5.40
N ILE A 192 -4.55 -5.49 -4.53
CA ILE A 192 -5.39 -5.99 -3.42
C ILE A 192 -6.57 -6.79 -3.98
N SER A 193 -7.17 -6.34 -5.07
CA SER A 193 -8.30 -7.01 -5.71
C SER A 193 -7.93 -8.39 -6.26
N GLU A 194 -6.73 -8.51 -6.84
CA GLU A 194 -6.15 -9.80 -7.25
C GLU A 194 -5.92 -10.72 -6.05
N LEU A 195 -5.37 -10.20 -4.95
CA LEU A 195 -5.18 -10.97 -3.71
C LEU A 195 -6.52 -11.47 -3.13
N LEU A 196 -7.56 -10.64 -3.15
CA LEU A 196 -8.91 -11.01 -2.73
C LEU A 196 -9.52 -12.10 -3.61
N GLN A 197 -9.17 -12.13 -4.90
CA GLN A 197 -9.62 -13.16 -5.84
C GLN A 197 -8.78 -14.45 -5.75
N GLY A 198 -7.46 -14.32 -5.54
CA GLY A 198 -6.48 -15.40 -5.47
C GLY A 198 -6.39 -16.12 -4.12
N GLY A 199 -6.98 -15.56 -3.06
CA GLY A 199 -7.12 -16.21 -1.74
C GLY A 199 -8.04 -17.45 -1.71
N GLY A 200 -8.47 -17.95 -2.87
CA GLY A 200 -9.19 -19.20 -3.01
C GLY A 200 -8.63 -20.08 -4.13
N GLN A 201 -7.70 -20.98 -3.80
CA GLN A 201 -7.40 -22.18 -4.62
C GLN A 201 -6.94 -23.34 -3.71
N PRO A 202 -7.14 -24.62 -4.08
CA PRO A 202 -8.33 -25.23 -4.66
C PRO A 202 -8.67 -26.58 -3.95
N ALA A 203 -9.87 -26.74 -3.39
CA ALA A 203 -10.50 -28.05 -3.16
C ALA A 203 -11.98 -27.80 -2.83
N GLY A 204 -12.87 -28.59 -3.42
CA GLY A 204 -14.31 -28.37 -3.42
C GLY A 204 -14.90 -28.01 -2.05
N LYS A 205 -15.25 -26.73 -1.89
CA LYS A 205 -16.35 -26.17 -1.10
C LYS A 205 -16.30 -24.66 -1.31
N ARG A 206 -17.36 -24.10 -1.92
CA ARG A 206 -17.52 -22.65 -2.12
C ARG A 206 -17.33 -21.94 -0.77
N ALA A 207 -16.18 -21.29 -0.57
CA ALA A 207 -16.00 -20.39 0.56
C ALA A 207 -16.87 -19.15 0.29
N CYS A 208 -17.91 -19.00 1.11
CA CYS A 208 -18.87 -17.91 0.98
C CYS A 208 -18.14 -16.55 1.20
N PRO A 209 -18.21 -15.58 0.27
CA PRO A 209 -17.48 -14.31 0.35
C PRO A 209 -17.74 -13.48 1.62
N CYS A 210 -18.89 -13.69 2.28
CA CYS A 210 -19.20 -13.09 3.59
C CYS A 210 -18.24 -13.52 4.71
N ALA A 211 -17.62 -14.71 4.62
CA ALA A 211 -16.65 -15.19 5.60
C ALA A 211 -15.29 -14.48 5.48
N LEU A 212 -14.89 -14.07 4.27
CA LEU A 212 -13.63 -13.35 4.02
C LEU A 212 -13.71 -11.90 4.49
N ALA A 213 -14.82 -11.21 4.22
CA ALA A 213 -15.07 -9.88 4.79
C ALA A 213 -15.15 -9.91 6.33
N GLY A 214 -15.79 -10.94 6.91
CA GLY A 214 -15.85 -11.13 8.37
C GLY A 214 -14.53 -11.57 9.01
N ALA A 215 -13.64 -12.26 8.29
CA ALA A 215 -12.31 -12.64 8.77
C ALA A 215 -11.33 -11.47 8.74
N ALA A 216 -11.39 -10.62 7.71
CA ALA A 216 -10.65 -9.36 7.65
C ALA A 216 -11.06 -8.41 8.79
N TYR A 217 -12.38 -8.27 9.04
CA TYR A 217 -12.91 -7.46 10.13
C TYR A 217 -12.52 -7.97 11.53
N ARG A 218 -12.55 -9.29 11.78
CA ARG A 218 -12.15 -9.86 13.08
C ARG A 218 -10.66 -9.67 13.38
N ARG A 219 -9.79 -9.73 12.37
CA ARG A 219 -8.35 -9.45 12.54
C ARG A 219 -8.08 -7.97 12.83
N ALA A 220 -8.71 -7.06 12.09
CA ALA A 220 -8.58 -5.62 12.33
C ALA A 220 -9.17 -5.18 13.69
N GLY A 221 -10.25 -5.84 14.15
CA GLY A 221 -10.88 -5.55 15.44
C GLY A 221 -10.13 -6.11 16.68
N GLN A 222 -9.35 -7.18 16.52
CA GLN A 222 -8.56 -7.77 17.63
C GLN A 222 -7.31 -6.97 17.99
N GLN A 223 -6.77 -6.17 17.06
CA GLN A 223 -5.62 -5.28 17.35
C GLN A 223 -6.02 -3.97 18.04
N ARG A 224 -7.30 -3.57 18.03
CA ARG A 224 -7.80 -2.41 18.79
C ARG A 224 -8.23 -2.73 20.23
N ARG A 225 -8.17 -3.99 20.67
CA ARG A 225 -8.49 -4.42 22.05
C ARG A 225 -7.26 -5.01 22.75
N GLN A 226 -6.17 -4.23 22.85
CA GLN A 226 -5.27 -4.36 24.00
C GLN A 226 -5.49 -3.12 24.87
N PRO A 227 -5.99 -3.27 26.11
CA PRO A 227 -6.09 -2.13 27.01
C PRO A 227 -4.67 -1.67 27.37
N ALA A 228 -4.45 -0.37 27.20
CA ALA A 228 -3.37 0.33 27.86
C ALA A 228 -3.70 0.39 29.35
N ASP A 229 -3.27 -0.61 30.14
CA ASP A 229 -2.97 -0.41 31.56
C ASP A 229 -2.12 -1.55 32.16
N ALA A 230 -1.38 -1.19 33.22
CA ALA A 230 -0.38 -1.92 34.01
C ALA A 230 1.07 -1.79 33.48
N SER A 231 1.99 -1.04 34.11
CA SER A 231 2.14 -0.85 35.56
C SER A 231 2.95 0.39 35.90
N ARG A 232 2.29 1.36 36.54
CA ARG A 232 2.89 2.27 37.51
C ARG A 232 2.85 1.53 38.87
N LYS A 233 4.00 1.21 39.47
CA LYS A 233 4.24 1.24 40.94
C LYS A 233 5.62 0.67 41.32
N ARG A 234 6.37 1.55 41.99
CA ARG A 234 7.52 1.37 42.90
C ARG A 234 8.88 1.09 42.29
#